data_AF-A0AAE0RPW5-F1
#
_entry.id   AF-A0AAE0RPW5-F1
#
_cell.length_a   1.000
_cell.length_b   1.000
_cell.length_c   1.000
_cell.angle_alpha   90.00
_cell.angle_beta   90.00
_cell.angle_gamma   90.00
#
_symmetry.space_group_name_H-M   'P 1'
#
loop_
_entity.id
_entity.type
_entity.pdbx_description
1 polymer ?
#
loop_
_entity_poly.entity_id
_entity_poly.type
_entity_poly.pdbx_seq_one_letter_code
_entity_poly.pdbx_strand_id
1 'polypeptide(L)'
;MRNSVLIPRILSSVVICLMWTLRTIQQSAFLVEPPSRGSLWRYGYNTTMNPDYDHLNCGGKKEYCNVAHLLDYVTAMEFSEEAYEI
;
A
#
# COMPACT_ATOMS: atom_id res chain seq x y z
N MET A 1 15.86 -44.61 -1.98
CA MET A 1 16.34 -43.55 -1.04
C MET A 1 16.69 -42.21 -1.71
N ARG A 2 16.66 -42.07 -3.04
CA ARG A 2 16.94 -40.79 -3.73
C ARG A 2 15.75 -39.80 -3.71
N ASN A 3 14.54 -40.35 -3.57
CA ASN A 3 13.28 -39.61 -3.71
C ASN A 3 12.84 -38.94 -2.40
N SER A 4 13.31 -39.43 -1.25
CA SER A 4 12.99 -38.90 0.09
C SER A 4 13.59 -37.51 0.36
N VAL A 5 14.66 -37.15 -0.35
CA VAL A 5 15.35 -35.84 -0.22
C VAL A 5 14.99 -34.89 -1.36
N LEU A 6 14.50 -35.41 -2.49
CA LEU A 6 14.13 -34.61 -3.65
C LEU A 6 12.81 -33.85 -3.42
N ILE A 7 11.82 -34.52 -2.84
CA ILE A 7 10.50 -33.94 -2.54
C ILE A 7 10.59 -32.70 -1.63
N PRO A 8 11.29 -32.72 -0.47
CA PRO A 8 11.36 -31.53 0.38
C PRO A 8 12.14 -30.37 -0.25
N ARG A 9 13.12 -30.64 -1.13
CA ARG A 9 13.85 -29.61 -1.87
C ARG A 9 12.97 -28.90 -2.90
N ILE A 10 12.17 -29.67 -3.64
CA ILE A 10 11.20 -29.09 -4.59
C ILE A 10 10.16 -28.29 -3.82
N LEU A 11 9.61 -28.83 -2.73
CA LEU A 11 8.62 -28.14 -1.91
C LEU A 11 9.15 -26.80 -1.36
N SER A 12 10.38 -26.81 -0.84
CA SER A 12 11.04 -25.59 -0.36
C SER A 12 11.25 -24.56 -1.48
N SER A 13 11.70 -24.98 -2.67
CA SER A 13 11.88 -24.06 -3.80
C SER A 13 10.56 -23.44 -4.26
N VAL A 14 9.46 -24.20 -4.27
CA VAL A 14 8.12 -23.71 -4.63
C VAL A 14 7.63 -22.68 -3.61
N VAL A 15 7.80 -22.95 -2.31
CA VAL A 15 7.43 -22.00 -1.24
C VAL A 15 8.22 -20.70 -1.36
N ILE A 16 9.53 -20.76 -1.63
CA ILE A 16 10.37 -19.57 -1.82
C ILE A 16 9.90 -18.75 -3.03
N CYS A 17 9.63 -19.38 -4.17
CA CYS A 17 9.10 -18.70 -5.35
C CYS A 17 7.73 -18.05 -5.10
N LEU A 18 6.86 -18.74 -4.37
CA LEU A 18 5.51 -18.24 -4.06
C LEU A 18 5.58 -17.01 -3.15
N MET A 19 6.47 -17.02 -2.15
CA MET A 19 6.71 -15.88 -1.26
C MET A 19 7.27 -14.65 -2.01
N TRP A 20 7.98 -14.85 -3.12
CA TRP A 20 8.48 -13.75 -3.95
C TRP A 20 7.37 -13.09 -4.79
N THR A 21 6.35 -13.86 -5.19
CA THR A 21 5.23 -13.34 -6.00
C THR A 21 4.20 -12.52 -5.19
N LEU A 22 4.22 -12.58 -3.86
CA LEU A 22 3.26 -11.89 -2.99
C LEU A 22 3.61 -10.41 -2.70
N ARG A 23 4.62 -9.82 -3.36
CA ARG A 23 5.06 -8.44 -3.09
C ARG A 23 4.25 -7.36 -3.81
N THR A 24 2.93 -7.47 -3.85
CA THR A 24 2.07 -6.37 -4.33
C THR A 24 1.35 -5.74 -3.15
N ILE A 25 1.82 -4.58 -2.71
CA ILE A 25 1.12 -3.77 -1.71
C ILE A 25 0.19 -2.82 -2.49
N GLN A 26 -1.12 -2.95 -2.30
CA GLN A 26 -2.10 -1.97 -2.78
C GLN A 26 -2.45 -1.03 -1.63
N GLN A 27 -2.34 0.28 -1.85
CA GLN A 27 -2.67 1.31 -0.87
C GLN A 27 -3.61 2.34 -1.51
N SER A 28 -4.64 2.71 -0.78
CA SER A 28 -5.57 3.80 -1.13
C SER A 28 -5.54 4.81 0.00
N ALA A 29 -5.44 6.09 -0.33
CA ALA A 29 -5.28 7.17 0.64
C ALA A 29 -6.01 8.42 0.16
N PHE A 30 -6.42 9.26 1.10
CA PHE A 30 -7.08 10.53 0.82
C PHE A 30 -6.69 11.58 1.86
N LEU A 31 -6.86 12.85 1.52
CA LEU A 31 -6.61 13.96 2.44
C LEU A 31 -7.74 14.04 3.48
N VAL A 32 -7.38 13.80 4.74
CA VAL A 32 -8.29 13.82 5.89
C VAL A 32 -8.57 15.25 6.33
N GLU A 33 -7.53 16.07 6.47
CA GLU A 33 -7.65 17.46 6.91
C GLU A 33 -6.76 18.40 6.07
N PRO A 34 -7.33 19.48 5.49
CA PRO A 34 -8.77 19.69 5.31
C PRO A 34 -9.39 18.58 4.42
N PRO A 35 -10.69 18.25 4.59
CA PRO A 35 -11.29 17.12 3.89
C PRO A 35 -11.23 17.33 2.36
N SER A 36 -10.72 16.32 1.65
CA SER A 36 -10.67 16.34 0.19
C SER A 36 -12.08 16.51 -0.43
N ARG A 37 -12.17 17.12 -1.61
CA ARG A 37 -13.46 17.29 -2.32
C ARG A 37 -14.18 15.96 -2.58
N GLY A 38 -13.43 14.88 -2.81
CA GLY A 38 -13.98 13.55 -3.04
C GLY A 38 -14.59 12.92 -1.79
N SER A 39 -14.12 13.29 -0.60
CA SER A 39 -14.58 12.74 0.69
C SER A 39 -15.61 13.61 1.42
N LEU A 40 -15.97 14.78 0.90
CA LEU A 40 -16.88 15.75 1.54
C LEU A 40 -18.23 15.14 1.97
N TRP A 41 -18.77 14.19 1.19
CA TRP A 41 -20.02 13.51 1.51
C TRP A 41 -19.96 12.75 2.85
N ARG A 42 -18.77 12.33 3.30
CA ARG A 42 -18.57 11.67 4.61
C ARG A 42 -18.69 12.62 5.80
N TYR A 43 -18.52 13.92 5.57
CA TYR A 43 -18.54 14.95 6.61
C TYR A 43 -19.87 15.73 6.63
N GLY A 44 -20.90 15.25 5.92
CA GLY A 44 -22.24 15.85 5.92
C GLY A 44 -22.43 17.03 4.97
N TYR A 45 -21.46 17.32 4.10
CA TYR A 45 -21.61 18.36 3.07
C TYR A 45 -22.58 17.90 1.97
N ASN A 46 -23.34 18.85 1.41
CA ASN A 46 -24.24 18.62 0.28
C ASN A 46 -23.46 18.39 -1.02
N THR A 47 -22.92 17.19 -1.18
CA THR A 47 -22.14 16.73 -2.33
C THR A 47 -22.57 15.32 -2.72
N THR A 48 -22.40 14.96 -3.99
CA THR A 48 -22.70 13.60 -4.46
C THR A 48 -21.76 12.60 -3.80
N MET A 49 -22.31 11.47 -3.34
CA MET A 49 -21.53 10.37 -2.78
C MET A 49 -20.55 9.85 -3.83
N ASN A 50 -19.27 9.81 -3.47
CA ASN A 50 -18.21 9.20 -4.29
C ASN A 50 -17.60 8.03 -3.51
N PRO A 51 -17.91 6.78 -3.85
CA PRO A 51 -17.34 5.61 -3.17
C PRO A 51 -15.83 5.44 -3.44
N ASP A 52 -15.32 5.94 -4.57
CA ASP A 52 -13.93 5.74 -5.02
C ASP A 52 -13.04 6.97 -4.71
N TYR A 53 -13.39 7.72 -3.67
CA TYR A 53 -12.72 8.97 -3.28
C TYR A 53 -11.25 8.79 -2.86
N ASP A 54 -10.86 7.58 -2.46
CA ASP A 54 -9.52 7.16 -2.04
C ASP A 54 -8.68 6.60 -3.20
N HIS A 55 -9.24 6.52 -4.42
CA HIS A 55 -8.59 6.04 -5.64
C HIS A 55 -8.28 7.18 -6.63
N LEU A 56 -8.21 8.42 -6.15
CA LEU A 56 -7.89 9.62 -6.95
C LEU A 56 -6.40 9.74 -7.28
N ASN A 57 -5.84 8.77 -8.00
CA ASN A 57 -4.42 8.61 -8.31
C ASN A 57 -4.01 9.17 -9.69
N CYS A 58 -4.53 10.36 -10.06
CA CYS A 58 -4.19 11.07 -11.30
C CYS A 58 -4.37 10.24 -12.60
N GLY A 59 -5.32 9.30 -12.63
CA GLY A 59 -5.60 8.47 -13.82
C GLY A 59 -4.99 7.07 -13.81
N GLY A 60 -4.60 6.54 -12.64
CA GLY A 60 -4.29 5.12 -12.49
C GLY A 60 -2.83 4.72 -12.69
N LYS A 61 -1.88 5.67 -12.61
CA LYS A 61 -0.46 5.32 -12.72
C LYS A 61 -0.07 4.43 -11.54
N LYS A 62 0.25 3.17 -11.83
CA LYS A 62 0.73 2.20 -10.83
C LYS A 62 2.17 2.55 -10.47
N GLU A 63 2.36 3.18 -9.32
CA GLU A 63 3.68 3.27 -8.72
C GLU A 63 3.98 1.95 -7.97
N TYR A 64 5.03 1.26 -8.39
CA TYR A 64 5.44 0.02 -7.74
C TYR A 64 6.29 0.38 -6.52
N CYS A 65 5.71 0.30 -5.32
CA CYS A 65 6.47 0.45 -4.09
C CYS A 65 7.36 -0.78 -3.87
N ASN A 66 8.65 -0.66 -4.19
CA ASN A 66 9.64 -1.59 -3.68
C ASN A 66 9.82 -1.38 -2.17
N VAL A 67 10.14 -2.44 -1.43
CA VAL A 67 10.29 -2.39 0.04
C VAL A 67 11.36 -1.36 0.48
N ALA A 68 12.36 -1.10 -0.36
CA ALA A 68 13.32 -0.02 -0.13
C ALA A 68 12.66 1.37 -0.12
N HIS A 69 11.70 1.61 -1.02
CA HIS A 69 10.95 2.87 -1.10
C HIS A 69 9.96 3.03 0.05
N LEU A 70 9.46 1.92 0.61
CA LEU A 70 8.57 1.95 1.77
C LEU A 70 9.30 2.38 3.05
N LEU A 71 10.58 2.02 3.20
CA LEU A 71 11.42 2.51 4.30
C LEU A 71 11.62 4.03 4.19
N ASP A 72 11.86 4.56 3.00
CA ASP A 72 11.99 6.01 2.77
C ASP A 72 10.69 6.77 3.10
N TYR A 73 9.52 6.18 2.85
CA TYR A 73 8.23 6.78 3.21
C TYR A 73 7.94 6.71 4.72
N VAL A 74 8.30 5.62 5.39
CA VAL A 74 8.12 5.48 6.84
C VAL A 74 9.01 6.47 7.59
N THR A 75 10.27 6.62 7.18
CA THR A 75 11.17 7.63 7.77
C THR A 75 10.71 9.06 7.45
N ALA A 76 10.13 9.30 6.27
CA ALA A 76 9.55 10.59 5.94
C ALA A 76 8.27 10.93 6.74
N MET A 77 7.46 9.93 7.12
CA MET A 77 6.30 10.13 7.99
C MET A 77 6.71 10.45 9.44
N GLU A 78 7.74 9.80 9.98
CA GLU A 78 8.32 10.14 11.30
C GLU A 78 8.74 11.62 11.37
N PHE A 79 9.28 12.18 10.29
CA PHE A 79 9.66 13.60 10.24
C PHE A 79 8.46 14.57 10.24
N SER A 80 7.26 14.10 9.89
CA SER A 80 6.06 14.95 9.88
C SER A 80 5.40 15.10 11.25
N GLU A 81 5.58 14.13 12.16
CA GLU A 81 5.12 14.26 13.55
C GLU A 81 5.92 15.33 14.32
N GLU A 82 7.23 15.43 14.10
CA GLU A 82 8.06 16.49 14.71
C GLU A 82 7.67 17.90 14.25
N ALA A 83 7.06 18.05 13.06
CA ALA A 83 6.63 19.35 12.54
C ALA A 83 5.30 19.85 13.12
N TYR A 84 4.53 18.99 13.81
CA TYR A 84 3.25 19.35 14.43
C TYR A 84 3.37 19.74 15.92
N GLU A 85 4.57 19.60 16.50
CA GLU A 85 4.88 20.03 17.88
C GLU A 85 5.51 21.45 17.97
N ILE A 86 5.37 22.30 16.94
CA ILE A 86 5.84 23.70 16.97
C ILE A 86 4.67 24.69 16.99
#